data_AF-Q7Q4J0-F1
#
_entry.id   AF-Q7Q4J0-F1
#
_cell.length_a   1.000
_cell.length_b   1.000
_cell.length_c   1.000
_cell.angle_alpha   90.00
_cell.angle_beta   90.00
_cell.angle_gamma   90.00
#
_symmetry.space_group_name_H-M   'P 1'
#
loop_
_entity.id
_entity.type
_entity.pdbx_description
1 polymer ?
#
loop_
_entity_poly.entity_id
_entity_poly.type
_entity_poly.pdbx_seq_one_letter_code
_entity_poly.pdbx_strand_id
1 'polypeptide(L)'
;MPAMLPESDSEDELPPAWEERATSDGFVYYVNHQSKSTQWTHPRTGKMKRVSGELPIGWTRQIEEDTRKVIFVEEKTQRKSYTDPRLAFAVEEAPERLSELRQRFDGGTNALQVLHGRDLNGKVALITGANTGIGYETARSLALHGCEIIFACRDEQATRAAIDKLRVEKEAAGQRCKFVPLDLASLRSTKQAAEEVKKGYKHIDMLILNAGVFALPHSITEDGFERTFQVNHLAHHYLTTLLSELFDHTTRIVVVSSESHRMATLPAGGLSETDLCPPQHKFWSMIAYNNSKLCNVLFAMELAKRWKSRGIAVFVLHPGNMVSSALSRNWWFYRFLFGLVRPFTKSLQQAASTTVYCATAYELTGLTALYFNNCYVCEPSGASRNEQLQQSLWELSEKMIQRVMGAPGAQ
;
A
#
# COMPACT_ATOMS: atom_id res chain seq x y z
N MET A 1 -34.33 -5.80 11.54
CA MET A 1 -33.96 -7.15 11.07
C MET A 1 -32.54 -7.41 11.54
N PRO A 2 -32.23 -8.59 12.12
CA PRO A 2 -30.89 -8.89 12.60
C PRO A 2 -29.95 -8.97 11.38
N ALA A 3 -28.80 -8.30 11.46
CA ALA A 3 -27.77 -8.38 10.45
C ALA A 3 -27.17 -9.80 10.48
N MET A 4 -27.39 -10.55 9.40
CA MET A 4 -26.65 -11.79 9.13
C MET A 4 -25.17 -11.42 9.04
N LEU A 5 -24.37 -11.98 9.94
CA LEU A 5 -22.91 -11.99 9.84
C LEU A 5 -22.53 -12.69 8.52
N PRO A 6 -21.54 -12.20 7.75
CA PRO A 6 -20.98 -13.00 6.66
C PRO A 6 -20.26 -14.20 7.28
N GLU A 7 -20.71 -15.41 6.97
CA GLU A 7 -20.10 -16.69 7.37
C GLU A 7 -18.71 -16.86 6.73
N SER A 8 -17.70 -16.20 7.31
CA SER A 8 -16.31 -16.27 6.86
C SER A 8 -15.67 -17.66 7.04
N ASP A 9 -16.24 -18.53 7.88
CA ASP A 9 -15.71 -19.89 8.12
C ASP A 9 -16.13 -20.88 7.02
N SER A 10 -17.11 -20.54 6.16
CA SER A 10 -17.71 -21.47 5.20
C SER A 10 -16.87 -21.71 3.93
N GLU A 11 -15.98 -20.78 3.55
CA GLU A 11 -15.23 -20.87 2.29
C GLU A 11 -13.99 -21.77 2.38
N ASP A 12 -13.37 -21.87 3.57
CA ASP A 12 -12.23 -22.75 3.84
C ASP A 12 -12.66 -24.14 4.34
N GLU A 13 -13.96 -24.37 4.54
CA GLU A 13 -14.48 -25.71 4.78
C GLU A 13 -14.35 -26.59 3.53
N LEU A 14 -13.66 -27.72 3.71
CA LEU A 14 -13.56 -28.75 2.69
C LEU A 14 -14.95 -29.34 2.39
N PRO A 15 -15.28 -29.61 1.11
CA PRO A 15 -16.49 -30.38 0.79
C PRO A 15 -16.45 -31.77 1.46
N PRO A 16 -17.61 -32.41 1.64
CA PRO A 16 -17.66 -33.78 2.13
C PRO A 16 -16.73 -34.70 1.34
N ALA A 17 -16.06 -35.62 2.03
CA ALA A 17 -15.06 -36.56 1.50
C ALA A 17 -13.71 -35.95 1.07
N TRP A 18 -13.45 -34.67 1.32
CA TRP A 18 -12.13 -34.07 1.13
C TRP A 18 -11.35 -33.99 2.44
N GLU A 19 -10.04 -34.23 2.37
CA GLU A 19 -9.09 -34.11 3.48
C GLU A 19 -7.89 -33.28 3.02
N GLU A 20 -7.42 -32.36 3.86
CA GLU A 20 -6.22 -31.55 3.62
C GLU A 20 -5.01 -32.21 4.29
N ARG A 21 -3.88 -32.27 3.58
CA ARG A 21 -2.62 -32.87 4.04
C ARG A 21 -1.43 -32.01 3.64
N ALA A 22 -0.31 -32.18 4.34
CA ALA A 22 0.94 -31.50 4.02
C ALA A 22 2.07 -32.50 3.75
N THR A 23 2.94 -32.18 2.81
CA THR A 23 4.17 -32.93 2.54
C THR A 23 5.29 -32.53 3.51
N SER A 24 6.39 -33.30 3.53
CA SER A 24 7.56 -32.99 4.37
C SER A 24 8.28 -31.70 3.95
N ASP A 25 8.25 -31.36 2.67
CA ASP A 25 8.79 -30.13 2.07
C ASP A 25 7.82 -28.93 2.13
N GLY A 26 6.66 -29.12 2.76
CA GLY A 26 5.74 -28.07 3.17
C GLY A 26 4.61 -27.74 2.20
N PHE A 27 4.43 -28.48 1.11
CA PHE A 27 3.31 -28.28 0.20
C PHE A 27 2.03 -28.88 0.76
N VAL A 28 0.93 -28.14 0.66
CA VAL A 28 -0.41 -28.63 1.04
C VAL A 28 -1.09 -29.23 -0.19
N TYR A 29 -1.70 -30.39 -0.01
CA TYR A 29 -2.49 -31.07 -1.03
C TYR A 29 -3.79 -31.61 -0.44
N TYR A 30 -4.77 -31.81 -1.31
CA TYR A 30 -6.13 -32.18 -0.96
C TYR A 30 -6.44 -33.56 -1.53
N VAL A 31 -6.94 -34.44 -0.68
CA VAL A 31 -7.28 -35.82 -1.00
C VAL A 31 -8.79 -35.96 -1.02
N ASN A 32 -9.34 -36.46 -2.12
CA ASN A 32 -10.75 -36.81 -2.22
C ASN A 32 -10.90 -38.33 -2.01
N HIS A 33 -11.53 -38.72 -0.90
CA HIS A 33 -11.74 -40.11 -0.51
C HIS A 33 -12.77 -40.84 -1.36
N GLN A 34 -13.68 -40.11 -2.02
CA GLN A 34 -14.71 -40.69 -2.87
C GLN A 34 -14.16 -41.00 -4.27
N SER A 35 -13.44 -40.06 -4.88
CA SER A 35 -12.84 -40.24 -6.21
C SER A 35 -11.44 -40.86 -6.19
N LYS A 36 -10.84 -41.02 -5.00
CA LYS A 36 -9.46 -41.48 -4.80
C LYS A 36 -8.44 -40.65 -5.58
N SER A 37 -8.67 -39.35 -5.68
CA SER A 37 -7.79 -38.41 -6.38
C SER A 37 -7.12 -37.44 -5.41
N THR A 38 -6.00 -36.87 -5.85
CA THR A 38 -5.26 -35.83 -5.12
C THR A 38 -5.04 -34.62 -6.00
N GLN A 39 -5.11 -33.42 -5.42
CA GLN A 39 -4.79 -32.17 -6.12
C GLN A 39 -4.08 -31.19 -5.19
N TRP A 40 -3.34 -30.24 -5.76
CA TRP A 40 -2.56 -29.25 -5.02
C TRP A 40 -3.36 -27.99 -4.65
N THR A 41 -4.57 -27.85 -5.19
CA THR A 41 -5.43 -26.68 -5.01
C THR A 41 -6.67 -27.01 -4.20
N HIS A 42 -7.14 -26.08 -3.38
CA HIS A 42 -8.33 -26.30 -2.55
C HIS A 42 -9.57 -26.52 -3.43
N PRO A 43 -10.40 -27.54 -3.16
CA PRO A 43 -11.50 -27.94 -4.05
C PRO A 43 -12.61 -26.89 -4.21
N ARG A 44 -12.79 -25.97 -3.25
CA ARG A 44 -13.75 -24.85 -3.39
C ARG A 44 -13.10 -23.56 -3.86
N THR A 45 -11.89 -23.29 -3.40
CA THR A 45 -11.29 -21.94 -3.52
C THR A 45 -10.20 -21.88 -4.59
N GLY A 46 -9.72 -23.03 -5.08
CA GLY A 46 -8.64 -23.13 -6.07
C GLY A 46 -7.25 -22.75 -5.53
N LYS A 47 -7.14 -22.41 -4.24
CA LYS A 47 -5.91 -21.91 -3.62
C LYS A 47 -4.91 -23.02 -3.37
N MET A 48 -3.64 -22.77 -3.68
CA MET A 48 -2.53 -23.59 -3.19
C MET A 48 -2.07 -23.03 -1.85
N LYS A 49 -1.76 -23.90 -0.89
CA LYS A 49 -1.27 -23.50 0.42
C LYS A 49 0.10 -24.10 0.69
N ARG A 50 0.86 -23.43 1.54
CA ARG A 50 2.16 -23.92 2.02
C ARG A 50 2.24 -23.79 3.53
N VAL A 51 2.83 -24.79 4.17
CA VAL A 51 3.15 -24.79 5.59
C VAL A 51 4.64 -24.63 5.83
N SER A 52 5.05 -24.26 7.04
CA SER A 52 6.46 -24.19 7.42
C SER A 52 7.16 -25.55 7.22
N GLY A 53 8.44 -25.53 6.87
CA GLY A 53 9.24 -26.75 6.72
C GLY A 53 9.41 -27.52 8.04
N GLU A 54 9.47 -26.80 9.17
CA GLU A 54 9.59 -27.38 10.51
C GLU A 54 8.24 -27.50 11.21
N LEU A 55 8.10 -28.52 12.07
CA LEU A 55 6.94 -28.67 12.97
C LEU A 55 6.96 -27.59 14.06
N PRO A 56 5.81 -27.19 14.62
CA PRO A 56 5.76 -26.29 15.76
C PRO A 56 6.53 -26.89 16.95
N ILE A 57 7.14 -26.02 17.76
CA ILE A 57 7.94 -26.42 18.94
C ILE A 57 7.12 -27.37 19.84
N GLY A 58 7.70 -28.53 20.17
CA GLY A 58 7.09 -29.55 21.02
C GLY A 58 6.19 -30.56 20.28
N TRP A 59 6.14 -30.52 18.94
CA TRP A 59 5.48 -31.54 18.13
C TRP A 59 6.49 -32.46 17.45
N THR A 60 6.24 -33.77 17.49
CA THR A 60 7.04 -34.77 16.77
C THR A 60 6.18 -35.59 15.81
N ARG A 61 6.75 -35.91 14.65
CA ARG A 61 6.15 -36.82 13.66
C ARG A 61 6.58 -38.25 13.97
N GLN A 62 5.62 -39.14 14.18
CA GLN A 62 5.85 -40.56 14.42
C GLN A 62 5.01 -41.40 13.43
N ILE A 63 5.39 -42.67 13.26
CA ILE A 63 4.61 -43.63 12.49
C ILE A 63 4.07 -44.64 13.49
N GLU A 64 2.75 -44.80 13.53
CA GLU A 64 2.10 -45.76 14.41
C GLU A 64 2.41 -47.18 13.93
N GLU A 65 2.92 -48.04 14.81
CA GLU A 65 3.44 -49.37 14.46
C GLU A 65 2.36 -50.29 13.89
N ASP A 66 1.15 -50.24 14.42
CA ASP A 66 0.05 -51.14 14.05
C ASP A 66 -0.60 -50.77 12.70
N THR A 67 -0.72 -49.48 12.41
CA THR A 67 -1.49 -48.99 11.25
C THR A 67 -0.59 -48.43 10.13
N ARG A 68 0.71 -48.26 10.40
CA ARG A 68 1.69 -47.53 9.56
C ARG A 68 1.24 -46.11 9.20
N LYS A 69 0.29 -45.53 9.94
CA LYS A 69 -0.18 -44.17 9.71
C LYS A 69 0.76 -43.18 10.37
N VAL A 70 0.90 -42.02 9.74
CA VAL A 70 1.62 -40.89 10.30
C VAL A 70 0.76 -40.27 11.39
N ILE A 71 1.35 -40.06 12.58
CA ILE A 71 0.75 -39.35 13.70
C ILE A 71 1.67 -38.22 14.16
N PHE A 72 1.08 -37.17 14.68
CA PHE A 72 1.77 -36.04 15.28
C PHE A 72 1.51 -36.05 16.78
N VAL A 73 2.58 -36.03 17.58
CA VAL A 73 2.50 -36.16 19.04
C VAL A 73 3.05 -34.89 19.68
N GLU A 74 2.22 -34.25 20.52
CA GLU A 74 2.63 -33.12 21.35
C GLU A 74 3.34 -33.63 22.61
N GLU A 75 4.63 -33.31 22.77
CA GLU A 75 5.49 -33.88 23.81
C GLU A 75 5.01 -33.58 25.24
N LYS A 76 4.44 -32.39 25.48
CA LYS A 76 4.03 -31.95 26.82
C LYS A 76 2.74 -32.60 27.31
N THR A 77 1.77 -32.77 26.41
CA THR A 77 0.42 -33.26 26.74
C THR A 77 0.22 -34.72 26.36
N GLN A 78 1.17 -35.29 25.59
CA GLN A 78 1.05 -36.59 24.93
C GLN A 78 -0.18 -36.69 24.02
N ARG A 79 -0.71 -35.55 23.57
CA ARG A 79 -1.83 -35.51 22.63
C ARG A 79 -1.38 -36.00 21.26
N LYS A 80 -2.11 -36.98 20.73
CA LYS A 80 -1.93 -37.51 19.36
C LYS A 80 -2.92 -36.86 18.41
N SER A 81 -2.44 -36.46 17.23
CA SER A 81 -3.25 -35.93 16.13
C SER A 81 -2.87 -36.65 14.83
N TYR A 82 -3.86 -36.97 14.00
CA TYR A 82 -3.63 -37.46 12.63
C TYR A 82 -3.53 -36.31 11.62
N THR A 83 -3.95 -35.11 12.01
CA THR A 83 -3.85 -33.89 11.22
C THR A 83 -2.53 -33.19 11.54
N ASP A 84 -1.81 -32.79 10.50
CA ASP A 84 -0.54 -32.07 10.63
C ASP A 84 -0.76 -30.73 11.33
N PRO A 85 -0.11 -30.47 12.48
CA PRO A 85 -0.31 -29.25 13.26
C PRO A 85 0.12 -27.99 12.50
N ARG A 86 0.92 -28.11 11.45
CA ARG A 86 1.33 -26.98 10.60
C ARG A 86 0.20 -26.45 9.73
N LEU A 87 -0.81 -27.27 9.43
CA LEU A 87 -1.95 -26.88 8.58
C LEU A 87 -2.75 -25.72 9.17
N ALA A 88 -2.78 -25.59 10.50
CA ALA A 88 -3.40 -24.45 11.19
C ALA A 88 -2.73 -23.10 10.87
N PHE A 89 -1.51 -23.13 10.33
CA PHE A 89 -0.70 -21.96 9.98
C PHE A 89 -0.37 -21.94 8.48
N ALA A 90 -1.09 -22.70 7.66
CA ALA A 90 -0.87 -22.74 6.23
C ALA A 90 -1.16 -21.37 5.59
N VAL A 91 -0.22 -20.87 4.79
CA VAL A 91 -0.35 -19.60 4.07
C VAL A 91 -0.67 -19.90 2.61
N GLU A 92 -1.60 -19.14 2.03
CA GLU A 92 -1.87 -19.22 0.59
C GLU A 92 -0.67 -18.76 -0.22
N GLU A 93 -0.35 -19.49 -1.29
CA GLU A 93 0.66 -19.04 -2.23
C GLU A 93 0.18 -17.80 -2.99
N ALA A 94 1.12 -16.88 -3.22
CA ALA A 94 0.86 -15.68 -3.99
C ALA A 94 0.64 -16.03 -5.48
N PRO A 95 -0.30 -15.37 -6.17
CA PRO A 95 -0.51 -15.61 -7.59
C PRO A 95 0.74 -15.27 -8.41
N GLU A 96 1.14 -16.14 -9.33
CA GLU A 96 2.30 -15.90 -10.21
C GLU A 96 1.91 -15.01 -11.40
N ARG A 97 0.62 -14.95 -11.76
CA ARG A 97 0.11 -14.16 -12.88
C ARG A 97 -1.06 -13.26 -12.49
N LEU A 98 -1.12 -12.09 -13.12
CA LEU A 98 -2.25 -11.16 -12.98
C LEU A 98 -3.62 -11.78 -13.26
N SER A 99 -3.70 -12.75 -14.18
CA SER A 99 -4.93 -13.46 -14.51
C SER A 99 -5.48 -14.32 -13.37
N GLU A 100 -4.66 -14.62 -12.36
CA GLU A 100 -5.02 -15.42 -11.19
C GLU A 100 -5.53 -14.54 -10.03
N LEU A 101 -5.40 -13.21 -10.15
CA LEU A 101 -5.88 -12.28 -9.14
C LEU A 101 -7.41 -12.20 -9.15
N ARG A 102 -8.06 -12.86 -8.18
CA ARG A 102 -9.51 -12.78 -7.99
C ARG A 102 -9.89 -11.48 -7.29
N GLN A 103 -10.92 -10.81 -7.80
CA GLN A 103 -11.47 -9.62 -7.17
C GLN A 103 -12.24 -9.98 -5.89
N ARG A 104 -11.70 -9.58 -4.72
CA ARG A 104 -12.32 -9.78 -3.39
C ARG A 104 -13.02 -8.54 -2.85
N PHE A 105 -12.61 -7.38 -3.33
CA PHE A 105 -13.04 -6.08 -2.81
C PHE A 105 -13.58 -5.21 -3.95
N ASP A 106 -14.37 -4.23 -3.57
CA ASP A 106 -15.07 -3.34 -4.48
C ASP A 106 -15.08 -1.88 -3.99
N GLY A 107 -15.83 -1.02 -4.69
CA GLY A 107 -15.93 0.40 -4.35
C GLY A 107 -16.57 0.69 -2.99
N GLY A 108 -17.36 -0.24 -2.44
CA GLY A 108 -18.03 -0.12 -1.16
C GLY A 108 -17.19 -0.61 0.03
N THR A 109 -16.09 -1.31 -0.25
CA THR A 109 -15.22 -1.91 0.77
C THR A 109 -14.50 -0.85 1.62
N ASN A 110 -14.51 -1.04 2.94
CA ASN A 110 -13.80 -0.23 3.93
C ASN A 110 -12.37 -0.73 4.19
N ALA A 111 -11.46 0.16 4.59
CA ALA A 111 -10.09 -0.21 4.94
C ALA A 111 -10.00 -1.27 6.06
N LEU A 112 -10.85 -1.18 7.08
CA LEU A 112 -10.91 -2.22 8.13
C LEU A 112 -11.38 -3.58 7.61
N GLN A 113 -12.23 -3.63 6.57
CA GLN A 113 -12.63 -4.90 5.95
C GLN A 113 -11.47 -5.53 5.16
N VAL A 114 -10.65 -4.71 4.50
CA VAL A 114 -9.43 -5.19 3.81
C VAL A 114 -8.42 -5.82 4.79
N LEU A 115 -8.38 -5.32 6.02
CA LEU A 115 -7.49 -5.78 7.09
C LEU A 115 -8.09 -6.89 7.97
N HIS A 116 -9.33 -7.32 7.71
CA HIS A 116 -9.96 -8.36 8.52
C HIS A 116 -9.08 -9.62 8.55
N GLY A 117 -8.76 -10.10 9.75
CA GLY A 117 -7.91 -11.27 9.96
C GLY A 117 -6.41 -11.04 9.72
N ARG A 118 -5.96 -9.80 9.49
CA ARG A 118 -4.53 -9.48 9.28
C ARG A 118 -3.87 -9.00 10.57
N ASP A 119 -2.70 -9.55 10.88
CA ASP A 119 -1.81 -9.03 11.90
C ASP A 119 -0.61 -8.33 11.23
N LEU A 120 -0.37 -7.07 11.62
CA LEU A 120 0.73 -6.23 11.15
C LEU A 120 1.73 -5.93 12.27
N ASN A 121 1.71 -6.67 13.38
CA ASN A 121 2.72 -6.56 14.43
C ASN A 121 4.14 -6.74 13.85
N GLY A 122 5.05 -5.87 14.28
CA GLY A 122 6.45 -5.86 13.79
C GLY A 122 6.64 -5.22 12.41
N LYS A 123 5.56 -4.76 11.75
CA LYS A 123 5.63 -4.03 10.47
C LYS A 123 5.71 -2.53 10.70
N VAL A 124 6.49 -1.85 9.87
CA VAL A 124 6.67 -0.38 9.91
C VAL A 124 6.13 0.25 8.64
N ALA A 125 5.24 1.24 8.79
CA ALA A 125 4.72 2.03 7.68
C ALA A 125 5.07 3.51 7.83
N LEU A 126 5.65 4.10 6.78
CA LEU A 126 5.79 5.56 6.66
C LEU A 126 4.70 6.11 5.76
N ILE A 127 3.93 7.06 6.27
CA ILE A 127 2.79 7.64 5.56
C ILE A 127 2.93 9.16 5.51
N THR A 128 3.01 9.72 4.31
CA THR A 128 3.02 11.18 4.13
C THR A 128 1.60 11.75 4.28
N GLY A 129 1.46 12.84 5.05
CA GLY A 129 0.16 13.48 5.26
C GLY A 129 -0.84 12.62 6.04
N ALA A 130 -0.35 11.89 7.04
CA ALA A 130 -1.10 10.96 7.87
C ALA A 130 -1.98 11.62 8.96
N ASN A 131 -1.95 12.94 9.12
CA ASN A 131 -2.69 13.63 10.18
C ASN A 131 -4.14 14.00 9.83
N THR A 132 -4.57 13.82 8.57
CA THR A 132 -5.93 14.17 8.12
C THR A 132 -6.41 13.29 6.96
N GLY A 133 -7.73 13.22 6.79
CA GLY A 133 -8.37 12.65 5.59
C GLY A 133 -8.02 11.19 5.35
N ILE A 134 -7.72 10.86 4.09
CA ILE A 134 -7.42 9.49 3.66
C ILE A 134 -6.15 8.98 4.34
N GLY A 135 -5.11 9.81 4.42
CA GLY A 135 -3.84 9.45 5.07
C GLY A 135 -4.02 9.08 6.55
N TYR A 136 -4.81 9.85 7.29
CA TYR A 136 -5.16 9.51 8.68
C TYR A 136 -5.91 8.20 8.78
N GLU A 137 -6.86 7.96 7.88
CA GLU A 137 -7.65 6.74 7.96
C GLU A 137 -6.85 5.49 7.55
N THR A 138 -5.92 5.62 6.60
CA THR A 138 -4.91 4.60 6.31
C THR A 138 -4.03 4.34 7.54
N ALA A 139 -3.46 5.39 8.15
CA ALA A 139 -2.64 5.28 9.36
C ALA A 139 -3.38 4.60 10.51
N ARG A 140 -4.60 5.07 10.80
CA ARG A 140 -5.50 4.51 11.80
C ARG A 140 -5.73 3.03 11.57
N SER A 141 -6.12 2.65 10.36
CA SER A 141 -6.47 1.27 10.03
C SER A 141 -5.28 0.33 10.21
N LEU A 142 -4.09 0.72 9.75
CA LEU A 142 -2.86 -0.06 9.94
C LEU A 142 -2.43 -0.14 11.41
N ALA A 143 -2.47 0.97 12.15
CA ALA A 143 -2.09 1.01 13.57
C ALA A 143 -3.00 0.14 14.46
N LEU A 144 -4.30 0.12 14.18
CA LEU A 144 -5.26 -0.73 14.91
C LEU A 144 -4.95 -2.23 14.76
N HIS A 145 -4.30 -2.62 13.66
CA HIS A 145 -3.86 -3.99 13.35
C HIS A 145 -2.39 -4.26 13.71
N GLY A 146 -1.77 -3.43 14.55
CA GLY A 146 -0.45 -3.73 15.13
C GLY A 146 0.75 -3.07 14.45
N CYS A 147 0.54 -2.39 13.31
CA CYS A 147 1.62 -1.73 12.57
C CYS A 147 2.17 -0.51 13.33
N GLU A 148 3.49 -0.33 13.30
CA GLU A 148 4.14 0.91 13.72
C GLU A 148 4.05 1.96 12.62
N ILE A 149 3.53 3.15 12.93
CA ILE A 149 3.27 4.18 11.92
C ILE A 149 4.15 5.40 12.14
N ILE A 150 4.88 5.78 11.10
CA ILE A 150 5.60 7.05 11.01
C ILE A 150 4.69 8.06 10.32
N PHE A 151 4.14 8.99 11.10
CA PHE A 151 3.37 10.13 10.64
C PHE A 151 4.31 11.21 10.11
N ALA A 152 4.61 11.13 8.80
CA ALA A 152 5.44 12.13 8.13
C ALA A 152 4.58 13.32 7.69
N CYS A 153 4.55 14.38 8.50
CA CYS A 153 3.60 15.48 8.38
C CYS A 153 4.26 16.84 8.61
N ARG A 154 3.68 17.90 8.04
CA ARG A 154 4.19 19.26 8.19
C ARG A 154 3.84 19.89 9.55
N ASP A 155 2.60 19.69 10.00
CA ASP A 155 2.05 20.36 11.18
C ASP A 155 2.14 19.46 12.41
N GLU A 156 3.06 19.77 13.32
CA GLU A 156 3.30 18.98 14.53
C GLU A 156 2.07 18.93 15.44
N GLN A 157 1.41 20.07 15.69
CA GLN A 157 0.29 20.15 16.62
C GLN A 157 -0.90 19.32 16.11
N ALA A 158 -1.25 19.49 14.83
CA ALA A 158 -2.31 18.71 14.22
C ALA A 158 -1.97 17.21 14.17
N THR A 159 -0.69 16.87 14.00
CA THR A 159 -0.26 15.46 13.97
C THR A 159 -0.28 14.81 15.34
N ARG A 160 0.19 15.51 16.39
CA ARG A 160 0.08 15.03 17.77
C ARG A 160 -1.38 14.83 18.18
N ALA A 161 -2.26 15.76 17.84
CA ALA A 161 -3.70 15.62 18.10
C ALA A 161 -4.30 14.40 17.38
N ALA A 162 -3.87 14.11 16.15
CA ALA A 162 -4.29 12.91 15.42
C ALA A 162 -3.80 11.62 16.09
N ILE A 163 -2.54 11.58 16.56
CA ILE A 163 -1.99 10.45 17.31
C ILE A 163 -2.70 10.27 18.65
N ASP A 164 -2.99 11.36 19.36
CA ASP A 164 -3.72 11.31 20.63
C ASP A 164 -5.14 10.79 20.44
N LYS A 165 -5.81 11.17 19.35
CA LYS A 165 -7.11 10.60 18.97
C LYS A 165 -7.04 9.08 18.79
N LEU A 166 -5.99 8.57 18.14
CA LEU A 166 -5.76 7.11 18.03
C LEU A 166 -5.46 6.47 19.37
N ARG A 167 -4.69 7.15 20.24
CA ARG A 167 -4.39 6.65 21.58
C ARG A 167 -5.64 6.52 22.44
N VAL A 168 -6.56 7.48 22.37
CA VAL A 168 -7.87 7.41 23.06
C VAL A 168 -8.71 6.25 22.53
N GLU A 169 -8.67 5.99 21.23
CA GLU A 169 -9.42 4.88 20.64
C GLU A 169 -8.83 3.49 20.98
N LYS A 170 -7.51 3.35 20.88
CA LYS A 170 -6.76 2.15 21.28
C LYS A 170 -5.36 2.56 21.70
N GLU A 171 -5.09 2.51 22.99
CA GLU A 171 -3.84 3.01 23.57
C GLU A 171 -2.60 2.44 22.87
N ALA A 172 -2.55 1.12 22.69
CA ALA A 172 -1.46 0.43 22.02
C ALA A 172 -1.26 0.88 20.55
N ALA A 173 -2.31 1.31 19.85
CA ALA A 173 -2.18 1.83 18.49
C ALA A 173 -1.50 3.21 18.51
N GLY A 174 -1.93 4.10 19.40
CA GLY A 174 -1.33 5.43 19.55
C GLY A 174 0.11 5.40 20.09
N GLN A 175 0.48 4.41 20.91
CA GLN A 175 1.87 4.22 21.39
C GLN A 175 2.84 3.81 20.27
N ARG A 176 2.35 3.15 19.22
CA ARG A 176 3.13 2.75 18.04
C ARG A 176 3.20 3.82 16.95
N CYS A 177 2.68 5.02 17.21
CA CYS A 177 2.72 6.11 16.24
C CYS A 177 3.83 7.09 16.60
N LYS A 178 4.71 7.41 15.63
CA LYS A 178 5.75 8.43 15.79
C LYS A 178 5.55 9.55 14.79
N PHE A 179 5.74 10.78 15.24
CA PHE A 179 5.72 11.96 14.37
C PHE A 179 7.12 12.22 13.80
N VAL A 180 7.19 12.47 12.49
CA VAL A 180 8.39 12.97 11.81
C VAL A 180 8.02 14.25 11.06
N PRO A 181 8.66 15.40 11.34
CA PRO A 181 8.43 16.63 10.60
C PRO A 181 8.80 16.47 9.11
N LEU A 182 7.85 16.75 8.22
CA LEU A 182 8.05 16.69 6.78
C LEU A 182 7.21 17.78 6.09
N ASP A 183 7.87 18.80 5.56
CA ASP A 183 7.27 19.73 4.59
C ASP A 183 7.74 19.39 3.17
N LEU A 184 6.83 18.82 2.38
CA LEU A 184 7.09 18.47 0.97
C LEU A 184 7.27 19.72 0.08
N ALA A 185 6.98 20.92 0.57
CA ALA A 185 7.32 22.17 -0.10
C ALA A 185 8.79 22.61 0.12
N SER A 186 9.60 21.79 0.81
CA SER A 186 11.03 21.99 1.05
C SER A 186 11.81 20.69 0.83
N LEU A 187 12.71 20.67 -0.16
CA LEU A 187 13.59 19.52 -0.40
C LEU A 187 14.57 19.31 0.77
N ARG A 188 14.98 20.39 1.45
CA ARG A 188 15.78 20.30 2.68
C ARG A 188 15.01 19.61 3.81
N SER A 189 13.75 19.99 4.04
CA SER A 189 12.90 19.32 5.03
C SER A 189 12.72 17.84 4.68
N THR A 190 12.57 17.53 3.40
CA THR A 190 12.46 16.14 2.91
C THR A 190 13.73 15.32 3.24
N LYS A 191 14.92 15.89 3.04
CA LYS A 191 16.20 15.26 3.42
C LYS A 191 16.30 15.01 4.92
N GLN A 192 15.99 16.02 5.74
CA GLN A 192 16.02 15.94 7.19
C GLN A 192 15.04 14.88 7.74
N ALA A 193 13.84 14.80 7.18
CA ALA A 193 12.86 13.78 7.53
C ALA A 193 13.39 12.37 7.25
N ALA A 194 14.02 12.17 6.08
CA ALA A 194 14.60 10.89 5.72
C ALA A 194 15.76 10.49 6.65
N GLU A 195 16.64 11.44 7.00
CA GLU A 195 17.73 11.23 7.96
C GLU A 195 17.20 10.86 9.35
N GLU A 196 16.14 11.52 9.82
CA GLU A 196 15.52 11.19 11.10
C GLU A 196 14.92 9.78 11.12
N VAL A 197 14.26 9.38 10.03
CA VAL A 197 13.75 8.02 9.87
C VAL A 197 14.88 6.99 9.88
N LYS A 198 15.99 7.26 9.18
CA LYS A 198 17.16 6.37 9.14
C LYS A 198 17.83 6.17 10.50
N LYS A 199 17.77 7.16 11.39
CA LYS A 199 18.29 7.01 12.76
C LYS A 199 17.45 6.04 13.60
N GLY A 200 16.13 6.05 13.39
CA GLY A 200 15.18 5.29 14.20
C GLY A 200 14.84 3.90 13.66
N TYR A 201 15.05 3.66 12.36
CA TYR A 201 14.53 2.49 11.67
C TYR A 201 15.59 1.86 10.77
N LYS A 202 15.60 0.53 10.74
CA LYS A 202 16.48 -0.26 9.85
C LYS A 202 15.77 -0.78 8.60
N HIS A 203 14.43 -0.79 8.62
CA HIS A 203 13.60 -1.30 7.54
C HIS A 203 12.25 -0.58 7.54
N ILE A 204 11.67 -0.41 6.35
CA ILE A 204 10.30 0.07 6.14
C ILE A 204 9.56 -0.95 5.26
N ASP A 205 8.50 -1.55 5.80
CA ASP A 205 7.67 -2.50 5.07
C ASP A 205 6.72 -1.78 4.09
N MET A 206 6.24 -0.59 4.46
CA MET A 206 5.23 0.14 3.68
C MET A 206 5.58 1.63 3.57
N LEU A 207 5.87 2.10 2.36
CA LEU A 207 5.99 3.53 2.07
C LEU A 207 4.73 4.01 1.35
N ILE A 208 3.94 4.87 1.98
CA ILE A 208 2.67 5.37 1.43
C ILE A 208 2.81 6.88 1.13
N LEU A 209 2.97 7.19 -0.15
CA LEU A 209 3.09 8.55 -0.70
C LEU A 209 1.69 9.13 -0.92
N ASN A 210 1.04 9.51 0.17
CA ASN A 210 -0.36 9.94 0.21
C ASN A 210 -0.54 11.47 0.15
N ALA A 211 0.38 12.23 0.72
CA ALA A 211 0.24 13.67 0.84
C ALA A 211 0.02 14.35 -0.52
N GLY A 212 -0.77 15.42 -0.53
CA GLY A 212 -0.93 16.22 -1.73
C GLY A 212 -1.71 17.50 -1.49
N VAL A 213 -1.56 18.42 -2.42
CA VAL A 213 -2.30 19.68 -2.50
C VAL A 213 -3.10 19.73 -3.80
N PHE A 214 -4.22 20.44 -3.77
CA PHE A 214 -5.17 20.53 -4.87
C PHE A 214 -5.66 21.97 -5.03
N ALA A 215 -5.84 22.38 -6.29
CA ALA A 215 -6.46 23.64 -6.68
C ALA A 215 -5.88 24.88 -5.95
N LEU A 216 -4.58 24.90 -5.67
CA LEU A 216 -3.92 26.06 -5.09
C LEU A 216 -3.69 27.14 -6.17
N PRO A 217 -3.71 28.43 -5.78
CA PRO A 217 -3.18 29.50 -6.63
C PRO A 217 -1.71 29.22 -6.98
N HIS A 218 -1.26 29.77 -8.11
CA HIS A 218 0.15 29.70 -8.51
C HIS A 218 1.02 30.20 -7.37
N SER A 219 2.00 29.40 -7.00
CA SER A 219 3.01 29.77 -6.00
C SER A 219 4.27 28.96 -6.24
N ILE A 220 5.41 29.55 -5.89
CA ILE A 220 6.72 28.95 -5.99
C ILE A 220 7.19 28.60 -4.58
N THR A 221 7.79 27.42 -4.43
CA THR A 221 8.41 26.96 -3.18
C THR A 221 9.74 27.65 -2.92
N GLU A 222 10.33 27.42 -1.74
CA GLU A 222 11.69 27.91 -1.45
C GLU A 222 12.77 27.29 -2.37
N ASP A 223 12.47 26.13 -2.95
CA ASP A 223 13.36 25.42 -3.89
C ASP A 223 13.23 25.93 -5.34
N GLY A 224 12.33 26.89 -5.60
CA GLY A 224 12.16 27.50 -6.91
C GLY A 224 11.21 26.76 -7.87
N PHE A 225 10.41 25.81 -7.38
CA PHE A 225 9.50 25.01 -8.19
C PHE A 225 8.02 25.37 -7.96
N GLU A 226 7.16 25.06 -8.93
CA GLU A 226 5.71 25.21 -8.74
C GLU A 226 5.24 24.29 -7.60
N ARG A 227 4.47 24.86 -6.68
CA ARG A 227 4.12 24.22 -5.41
C ARG A 227 3.38 22.90 -5.56
N THR A 228 2.42 22.81 -6.47
CA THR A 228 1.61 21.59 -6.69
C THR A 228 2.47 20.46 -7.21
N PHE A 229 3.30 20.74 -8.21
CA PHE A 229 4.27 19.80 -8.76
C PHE A 229 5.25 19.31 -7.70
N GLN A 230 5.87 20.23 -6.95
CA GLN A 230 6.86 19.83 -5.96
C GLN A 230 6.26 18.97 -4.84
N VAL A 231 5.16 19.44 -4.25
CA VAL A 231 4.53 18.76 -3.10
C VAL A 231 3.97 17.40 -3.50
N ASN A 232 3.32 17.30 -4.65
CA ASN A 232 2.64 16.05 -5.03
C ASN A 232 3.59 15.00 -5.59
N HIS A 233 4.66 15.43 -6.29
CA HIS A 233 5.56 14.56 -7.04
C HIS A 233 7.04 14.71 -6.64
N LEU A 234 7.66 15.88 -6.84
CA LEU A 234 9.14 16.00 -6.77
C LEU A 234 9.70 15.61 -5.39
N ALA A 235 9.08 16.08 -4.31
CA ALA A 235 9.52 15.77 -2.96
C ALA A 235 9.24 14.29 -2.59
N HIS A 236 8.18 13.69 -3.12
CA HIS A 236 7.91 12.26 -2.96
C HIS A 236 8.90 11.37 -3.70
N HIS A 237 9.28 11.75 -4.93
CA HIS A 237 10.39 11.13 -5.65
C HIS A 237 11.65 11.18 -4.78
N TYR A 238 12.01 12.37 -4.30
CA TYR A 238 13.22 12.55 -3.50
C TYR A 238 13.21 11.73 -2.20
N LEU A 239 12.11 11.78 -1.45
CA LEU A 239 11.92 11.01 -0.22
C LEU A 239 12.11 9.50 -0.45
N THR A 240 11.52 8.99 -1.53
CA THR A 240 11.62 7.58 -1.90
C THR A 240 13.07 7.18 -2.19
N THR A 241 13.79 7.99 -2.96
CA THR A 241 15.21 7.73 -3.27
C THR A 241 16.09 7.81 -2.02
N LEU A 242 15.86 8.78 -1.14
CA LEU A 242 16.61 8.93 0.11
C LEU A 242 16.45 7.73 1.04
N LEU A 243 15.23 7.21 1.17
CA LEU A 243 14.92 6.07 2.04
C LEU A 243 15.27 4.71 1.42
N SER A 244 15.83 4.69 0.20
CA SER A 244 16.05 3.46 -0.57
C SER A 244 16.89 2.39 0.13
N GLU A 245 17.77 2.76 1.07
CA GLU A 245 18.55 1.81 1.87
C GLU A 245 17.74 1.05 2.93
N LEU A 246 16.56 1.55 3.30
CA LEU A 246 15.65 0.91 4.26
C LEU A 246 14.69 -0.08 3.59
N PHE A 247 14.82 -0.27 2.27
CA PHE A 247 13.91 -1.10 1.49
C PHE A 247 14.55 -2.41 1.05
N ASP A 248 13.77 -3.49 1.10
CA ASP A 248 14.12 -4.79 0.57
C ASP A 248 12.96 -5.41 -0.23
N HIS A 249 13.12 -6.66 -0.66
CA HIS A 249 12.12 -7.39 -1.44
C HIS A 249 10.74 -7.55 -0.77
N THR A 250 10.62 -7.28 0.53
CA THR A 250 9.35 -7.30 1.26
C THR A 250 8.68 -5.92 1.32
N THR A 251 9.42 -4.85 1.02
CA THR A 251 8.91 -3.48 1.01
C THR A 251 7.89 -3.26 -0.10
N ARG A 252 6.80 -2.57 0.24
CA ARG A 252 5.76 -2.11 -0.67
C ARG A 252 5.69 -0.60 -0.70
N ILE A 253 5.68 -0.03 -1.90
CA ILE A 253 5.57 1.40 -2.13
C ILE A 253 4.24 1.68 -2.79
N VAL A 254 3.43 2.52 -2.15
CA VAL A 254 2.09 2.86 -2.60
C VAL A 254 2.04 4.35 -2.91
N VAL A 255 1.83 4.68 -4.18
CA VAL A 255 1.76 6.06 -4.67
C VAL A 255 0.32 6.47 -4.88
N VAL A 256 -0.15 7.50 -4.19
CA VAL A 256 -1.53 7.99 -4.33
C VAL A 256 -1.63 9.00 -5.47
N SER A 257 -2.25 8.56 -6.56
CA SER A 257 -2.62 9.37 -7.72
C SER A 257 -4.10 9.80 -7.64
N SER A 258 -4.75 10.01 -8.78
CA SER A 258 -6.15 10.40 -8.92
C SER A 258 -6.62 10.13 -10.35
N GLU A 259 -7.92 9.89 -10.55
CA GLU A 259 -8.51 9.75 -11.90
C GLU A 259 -8.29 10.99 -12.80
N SER A 260 -8.00 12.14 -12.19
CA SER A 260 -7.58 13.37 -12.88
C SER A 260 -6.32 13.22 -13.73
N HIS A 261 -5.47 12.22 -13.47
CA HIS A 261 -4.27 11.97 -14.29
C HIS A 261 -4.60 11.71 -15.76
N ARG A 262 -5.82 11.22 -16.06
CA ARG A 262 -6.29 10.99 -17.44
C ARG A 262 -6.55 12.28 -18.22
N MET A 263 -6.70 13.40 -17.53
CA MET A 263 -6.94 14.74 -18.10
C MET A 263 -5.68 15.62 -18.03
N ALA A 264 -4.51 15.00 -17.86
CA ALA A 264 -3.24 15.72 -17.92
C ALA A 264 -2.89 16.09 -19.37
N THR A 265 -2.15 17.19 -19.52
CA THR A 265 -1.81 17.78 -20.83
C THR A 265 -0.32 17.80 -21.09
N LEU A 266 0.44 16.91 -20.44
CA LEU A 266 1.88 16.80 -20.65
C LEU A 266 2.21 16.31 -22.07
N PRO A 267 3.23 16.89 -22.73
CA PRO A 267 3.63 16.49 -24.07
C PRO A 267 4.20 15.07 -24.12
N ALA A 268 3.85 14.31 -25.16
CA ALA A 268 4.37 12.96 -25.36
C ALA A 268 5.80 12.90 -25.93
N GLY A 269 6.23 13.97 -26.61
CA GLY A 269 7.48 14.03 -27.40
C GLY A 269 8.70 14.61 -26.67
N GLY A 270 8.67 14.66 -25.33
CA GLY A 270 9.74 15.21 -24.50
C GLY A 270 9.21 16.19 -23.47
N LEU A 271 9.67 16.05 -22.24
CA LEU A 271 9.19 16.80 -21.08
C LEU A 271 10.20 17.88 -20.69
N SER A 272 9.73 19.12 -20.53
CA SER A 272 10.54 20.25 -20.07
C SER A 272 10.17 20.68 -18.65
N GLU A 273 11.07 21.41 -18.00
CA GLU A 273 10.79 21.99 -16.68
C GLU A 273 9.59 22.94 -16.72
N THR A 274 9.38 23.67 -17.82
CA THR A 274 8.24 24.58 -17.98
C THR A 274 6.89 23.87 -18.12
N ASP A 275 6.87 22.59 -18.52
CA ASP A 275 5.64 21.79 -18.55
C ASP A 275 5.22 21.35 -17.14
N LEU A 276 6.21 21.12 -16.27
CA LEU A 276 6.02 20.70 -14.88
C LEU A 276 5.82 21.90 -13.94
N CYS A 277 6.55 22.99 -14.18
CA CYS A 277 6.53 24.24 -13.45
C CYS A 277 6.12 25.39 -14.37
N PRO A 278 4.85 25.47 -14.80
CA PRO A 278 4.42 26.51 -15.73
C PRO A 278 4.51 27.91 -15.08
N PRO A 279 4.88 28.94 -15.86
CA PRO A 279 4.89 30.32 -15.39
C PRO A 279 3.47 30.80 -15.10
N GLN A 280 3.33 31.80 -14.24
CA GLN A 280 2.04 32.29 -13.72
C GLN A 280 1.00 32.58 -14.83
N HIS A 281 1.43 33.15 -15.96
CA HIS A 281 0.54 33.49 -17.09
C HIS A 281 0.00 32.28 -17.87
N LYS A 282 0.61 31.10 -17.73
CA LYS A 282 0.15 29.82 -18.32
C LYS A 282 -0.39 28.86 -17.25
N PHE A 283 -0.38 29.25 -15.98
CA PHE A 283 -0.78 28.37 -14.90
C PHE A 283 -2.30 28.26 -14.81
N TRP A 284 -2.78 27.03 -14.78
CA TRP A 284 -4.14 26.72 -14.40
C TRP A 284 -4.12 25.60 -13.36
N SER A 285 -4.68 25.89 -12.18
CA SER A 285 -4.50 25.07 -10.97
C SER A 285 -4.98 23.62 -11.14
N MET A 286 -6.05 23.43 -11.90
CA MET A 286 -6.59 22.11 -12.23
C MET A 286 -5.69 21.34 -13.21
N ILE A 287 -5.10 21.97 -14.23
CA ILE A 287 -4.12 21.31 -15.13
C ILE A 287 -2.85 20.97 -14.35
N ALA A 288 -2.34 21.88 -13.52
CA ALA A 288 -1.17 21.61 -12.68
C ALA A 288 -1.40 20.40 -11.76
N TYR A 289 -2.59 20.30 -11.16
CA TYR A 289 -2.98 19.13 -10.37
C TYR A 289 -3.05 17.85 -11.22
N ASN A 290 -3.77 17.86 -12.35
CA ASN A 290 -3.88 16.71 -13.26
C ASN A 290 -2.48 16.21 -13.69
N ASN A 291 -1.60 17.15 -14.09
CA ASN A 291 -0.23 16.86 -14.48
C ASN A 291 0.56 16.27 -13.32
N SER A 292 0.44 16.81 -12.10
CA SER A 292 1.10 16.25 -10.92
C SER A 292 0.64 14.81 -10.62
N LYS A 293 -0.63 14.49 -10.85
CA LYS A 293 -1.17 13.14 -10.65
C LYS A 293 -0.78 12.18 -11.76
N LEU A 294 -0.60 12.66 -13.00
CA LEU A 294 0.07 11.89 -14.05
C LEU A 294 1.54 11.61 -13.70
N CYS A 295 2.26 12.59 -13.15
CA CYS A 295 3.64 12.41 -12.70
C CYS A 295 3.75 11.29 -11.66
N ASN A 296 2.81 11.19 -10.72
CA ASN A 296 2.77 10.09 -9.74
C ASN A 296 2.63 8.71 -10.40
N VAL A 297 1.83 8.57 -11.46
CA VAL A 297 1.69 7.30 -12.20
C VAL A 297 2.98 6.98 -12.97
N LEU A 298 3.51 7.96 -13.71
CA LEU A 298 4.76 7.81 -14.45
C LEU A 298 5.93 7.42 -13.53
N PHE A 299 6.04 8.08 -12.38
CA PHE A 299 7.01 7.79 -11.33
C PHE A 299 6.90 6.36 -10.82
N ALA A 300 5.71 5.92 -10.44
CA ALA A 300 5.51 4.57 -9.91
C ALA A 300 5.89 3.48 -10.94
N MET A 301 5.54 3.70 -12.22
CA MET A 301 5.87 2.76 -13.30
C MET A 301 7.38 2.69 -13.56
N GLU A 302 8.06 3.84 -13.60
CA GLU A 302 9.52 3.88 -13.77
C GLU A 302 10.26 3.32 -12.55
N LEU A 303 9.79 3.63 -11.34
CA LEU A 303 10.36 3.10 -10.10
C LEU A 303 10.27 1.57 -10.05
N ALA A 304 9.11 1.01 -10.42
CA ALA A 304 8.91 -0.43 -10.48
C ALA A 304 9.89 -1.10 -11.45
N LYS A 305 10.13 -0.49 -12.62
CA LYS A 305 11.11 -0.98 -13.60
C LYS A 305 12.52 -0.97 -13.03
N ARG A 306 12.93 0.15 -12.44
CA ARG A 306 14.29 0.34 -11.88
C ARG A 306 14.57 -0.58 -10.71
N TRP A 307 13.57 -0.86 -9.86
CA TRP A 307 13.73 -1.66 -8.66
C TRP A 307 13.24 -3.10 -8.80
N LYS A 308 12.93 -3.54 -10.03
CA LYS A 308 12.54 -4.92 -10.33
C LYS A 308 13.56 -5.95 -9.81
N SER A 309 14.86 -5.67 -9.96
CA SER A 309 15.93 -6.56 -9.48
C SER A 309 16.03 -6.64 -7.95
N ARG A 310 15.49 -5.65 -7.23
CA ARG A 310 15.44 -5.63 -5.76
C ARG A 310 14.22 -6.35 -5.19
N GLY A 311 13.27 -6.75 -6.05
CA GLY A 311 12.01 -7.37 -5.63
C GLY A 311 11.04 -6.42 -4.92
N ILE A 312 11.31 -5.10 -4.92
CA ILE A 312 10.44 -4.11 -4.26
C ILE A 312 9.15 -3.95 -5.08
N ALA A 313 8.01 -4.11 -4.41
CA ALA A 313 6.71 -3.92 -5.04
C ALA A 313 6.31 -2.44 -5.05
N VAL A 314 5.88 -1.94 -6.20
CA VAL A 314 5.43 -0.55 -6.37
C VAL A 314 4.04 -0.57 -6.98
N PHE A 315 3.09 0.06 -6.30
CA PHE A 315 1.70 0.18 -6.72
C PHE A 315 1.31 1.65 -6.77
N VAL A 316 0.45 1.99 -7.72
CA VAL A 316 -0.17 3.31 -7.80
C VAL A 316 -1.68 3.16 -7.79
N LEU A 317 -2.39 4.12 -7.22
CA LEU A 317 -3.84 4.03 -7.12
C LEU A 317 -4.54 5.36 -7.17
N HIS A 318 -5.84 5.31 -7.44
CA HIS A 318 -6.79 6.38 -7.16
C HIS A 318 -7.70 5.95 -6.00
N PRO A 319 -7.85 6.78 -4.95
CA PRO A 319 -8.64 6.41 -3.76
C PRO A 319 -10.17 6.45 -3.98
N GLY A 320 -10.64 6.74 -5.19
CA GLY A 320 -12.05 6.78 -5.56
C GLY A 320 -12.58 8.18 -5.85
N ASN A 321 -13.65 8.26 -6.64
CA ASN A 321 -14.26 9.54 -7.05
C ASN A 321 -15.02 10.17 -5.87
N MET A 322 -15.00 11.50 -5.79
CA MET A 322 -15.76 12.28 -4.79
C MET A 322 -15.43 11.92 -3.34
N VAL A 323 -14.17 12.04 -2.92
CA VAL A 323 -13.79 11.91 -1.50
C VAL A 323 -13.82 13.28 -0.84
N SER A 324 -14.68 13.46 0.17
CA SER A 324 -14.66 14.65 1.03
C SER A 324 -13.41 14.62 1.91
N SER A 325 -12.33 15.24 1.44
CA SER A 325 -11.09 15.43 2.21
C SER A 325 -10.78 16.91 2.39
N ALA A 326 -9.84 17.25 3.29
CA ALA A 326 -9.43 18.62 3.57
C ALA A 326 -8.78 19.36 2.37
N LEU A 327 -8.61 18.70 1.21
CA LEU A 327 -8.06 19.27 -0.02
C LEU A 327 -8.89 20.44 -0.58
N SER A 328 -10.20 20.54 -0.26
CA SER A 328 -11.10 21.58 -0.78
C SER A 328 -11.10 22.89 0.02
N ARG A 329 -10.17 23.06 0.98
CA ARG A 329 -10.22 24.13 1.99
C ARG A 329 -10.19 25.56 1.43
N ASN A 330 -9.67 25.78 0.23
CA ASN A 330 -9.34 27.12 -0.26
C ASN A 330 -10.39 27.79 -1.14
N TRP A 331 -11.50 27.15 -1.52
CA TRP A 331 -12.55 27.81 -2.34
C TRP A 331 -13.97 27.51 -1.84
N TRP A 332 -14.70 28.56 -1.48
CA TRP A 332 -16.08 28.49 -0.96
C TRP A 332 -17.07 27.89 -1.96
N PHE A 333 -16.89 28.16 -3.27
CA PHE A 333 -17.72 27.62 -4.34
C PHE A 333 -17.61 26.09 -4.46
N TYR A 334 -16.39 25.54 -4.33
CA TYR A 334 -16.20 24.07 -4.31
C TYR A 334 -16.68 23.45 -3.00
N ARG A 335 -16.60 24.16 -1.87
CA ARG A 335 -17.21 23.73 -0.60
C ARG A 335 -18.73 23.56 -0.71
N PHE A 336 -19.38 24.45 -1.47
CA PHE A 336 -20.82 24.37 -1.80
C PHE A 336 -21.10 23.23 -2.77
N LEU A 337 -20.31 23.08 -3.85
CA LEU A 337 -20.45 22.00 -4.82
C LEU A 337 -20.25 20.61 -4.19
N PHE A 338 -19.19 20.42 -3.40
CA PHE A 338 -18.95 19.20 -2.62
C PHE A 338 -20.01 18.97 -1.53
N GLY A 339 -20.67 20.03 -1.05
CA GLY A 339 -21.82 19.95 -0.14
C GLY A 339 -23.07 19.34 -0.79
N LEU A 340 -23.26 19.54 -2.11
CA LEU A 340 -24.41 19.03 -2.87
C LEU A 340 -24.25 17.55 -3.30
N VAL A 341 -23.01 17.07 -3.48
CA VAL A 341 -22.72 15.65 -3.81
C VAL A 341 -22.42 14.75 -2.60
N ARG A 342 -22.55 15.26 -1.36
CA ARG A 342 -22.34 14.52 -0.09
C ARG A 342 -23.05 13.16 0.03
N PRO A 343 -24.28 12.93 -0.52
CA PRO A 343 -24.90 11.61 -0.47
C PRO A 343 -24.22 10.57 -1.38
N PHE A 344 -23.38 11.01 -2.32
CA PHE A 344 -22.70 10.19 -3.33
C PHE A 344 -21.16 10.15 -3.14
N THR A 345 -20.64 10.73 -2.04
CA THR A 345 -19.20 10.76 -1.72
C THR A 345 -18.79 9.55 -0.89
N LYS A 346 -17.70 8.88 -1.26
CA LYS A 346 -17.13 7.77 -0.46
C LYS A 346 -16.78 8.21 0.96
N SER A 347 -16.94 7.30 1.92
CA SER A 347 -16.43 7.51 3.29
C SER A 347 -14.89 7.52 3.29
N LEU A 348 -14.27 8.10 4.33
CA LEU A 348 -12.81 8.06 4.44
C LEU A 348 -12.27 6.62 4.57
N GLN A 349 -13.02 5.72 5.23
CA GLN A 349 -12.71 4.28 5.27
C GLN A 349 -12.71 3.65 3.87
N GLN A 350 -13.70 3.98 3.03
CA GLN A 350 -13.80 3.50 1.66
C GLN A 350 -12.77 4.12 0.73
N ALA A 351 -12.31 5.34 1.04
CA ALA A 351 -11.25 6.00 0.29
C ALA A 351 -9.86 5.43 0.63
N ALA A 352 -9.66 5.03 1.89
CA ALA A 352 -8.41 4.43 2.36
C ALA A 352 -8.28 2.94 1.97
N SER A 353 -9.37 2.27 1.59
CA SER A 353 -9.38 0.81 1.37
C SER A 353 -8.44 0.37 0.26
N THR A 354 -8.39 1.08 -0.87
CA THR A 354 -7.46 0.74 -1.96
C THR A 354 -6.01 0.95 -1.55
N THR A 355 -5.71 2.00 -0.79
CA THR A 355 -4.36 2.25 -0.24
C THR A 355 -3.92 1.14 0.68
N VAL A 356 -4.79 0.74 1.60
CA VAL A 356 -4.54 -0.36 2.53
C VAL A 356 -4.40 -1.68 1.77
N TYR A 357 -5.25 -1.94 0.77
CA TYR A 357 -5.16 -3.12 -0.09
C TYR A 357 -3.79 -3.23 -0.77
N CYS A 358 -3.34 -2.18 -1.46
CA CYS A 358 -2.02 -2.15 -2.08
C CYS A 358 -0.89 -2.35 -1.06
N ALA A 359 -1.03 -1.77 0.14
CA ALA A 359 -0.01 -1.85 1.19
C ALA A 359 0.07 -3.23 1.85
N THR A 360 -1.02 -4.00 1.95
CA THR A 360 -1.06 -5.18 2.83
C THR A 360 -1.56 -6.48 2.20
N ALA A 361 -2.17 -6.45 1.02
CA ALA A 361 -2.81 -7.64 0.43
C ALA A 361 -1.80 -8.73 0.06
N TYR A 362 -1.97 -9.95 0.57
CA TYR A 362 -1.02 -11.04 0.31
C TYR A 362 -1.09 -11.49 -1.15
N GLU A 363 -2.27 -11.37 -1.75
CA GLU A 363 -2.51 -11.70 -3.16
C GLU A 363 -1.79 -10.77 -4.14
N LEU A 364 -1.21 -9.66 -3.66
CA LEU A 364 -0.36 -8.78 -4.46
C LEU A 364 1.14 -9.09 -4.32
N THR A 365 1.51 -10.11 -3.54
CA THR A 365 2.92 -10.49 -3.38
C THR A 365 3.47 -11.00 -4.71
N GLY A 366 4.66 -10.53 -5.10
CA GLY A 366 5.25 -10.83 -6.41
C GLY A 366 4.71 -9.96 -7.57
N LEU A 367 3.62 -9.23 -7.36
CA LEU A 367 3.09 -8.27 -8.34
C LEU A 367 3.67 -6.87 -8.11
N THR A 368 3.81 -6.09 -9.17
CA THR A 368 4.32 -4.71 -9.14
C THR A 368 3.89 -3.97 -10.41
N ALA A 369 4.08 -2.65 -10.45
CA ALA A 369 3.75 -1.78 -11.59
C ALA A 369 2.26 -1.79 -11.99
N LEU A 370 1.36 -1.88 -11.01
CA LEU A 370 -0.09 -1.91 -11.24
C LEU A 370 -0.76 -0.62 -10.79
N TYR A 371 -1.79 -0.22 -11.55
CA TYR A 371 -2.69 0.87 -11.20
C TYR A 371 -4.00 0.32 -10.63
N PHE A 372 -4.43 0.83 -9.48
CA PHE A 372 -5.66 0.39 -8.82
C PHE A 372 -6.71 1.49 -8.72
N ASN A 373 -7.97 1.08 -8.81
CA ASN A 373 -9.14 1.89 -8.48
C ASN A 373 -10.15 0.98 -7.77
N ASN A 374 -10.64 1.37 -6.59
CA ASN A 374 -11.61 0.58 -5.82
C ASN A 374 -11.14 -0.87 -5.55
N CYS A 375 -9.87 -1.04 -5.15
CA CYS A 375 -9.22 -2.35 -4.94
C CYS A 375 -9.20 -3.26 -6.19
N TYR A 376 -9.45 -2.71 -7.38
CA TYR A 376 -9.43 -3.42 -8.65
C TYR A 376 -8.29 -2.92 -9.53
N VAL A 377 -7.61 -3.84 -10.22
CA VAL A 377 -6.55 -3.50 -11.18
C VAL A 377 -7.18 -2.84 -12.40
N CYS A 378 -6.69 -1.67 -12.78
CA CYS A 378 -7.20 -0.91 -13.92
C CYS A 378 -6.06 -0.47 -14.82
N GLU A 379 -6.35 -0.33 -16.11
CA GLU A 379 -5.44 0.32 -17.04
C GLU A 379 -5.38 1.83 -16.77
N PRO A 380 -4.18 2.41 -16.54
CA PRO A 380 -4.04 3.84 -16.38
C PRO A 380 -4.15 4.54 -17.75
N SER A 381 -3.98 5.87 -17.80
CA SER A 381 -4.03 6.63 -19.06
C SER A 381 -3.02 6.14 -20.12
N GLY A 382 -3.29 6.39 -21.39
CA GLY A 382 -2.34 6.11 -22.47
C GLY A 382 -0.99 6.81 -22.26
N ALA A 383 -1.03 8.08 -21.82
CA ALA A 383 0.16 8.88 -21.54
C ALA A 383 1.04 8.26 -20.44
N SER A 384 0.43 7.70 -19.38
CA SER A 384 1.19 7.04 -18.31
C SER A 384 1.91 5.77 -18.73
N ARG A 385 1.53 5.14 -19.87
CA ARG A 385 2.19 3.94 -20.41
C ARG A 385 3.33 4.26 -21.38
N ASN A 386 3.55 5.54 -21.69
CA ASN A 386 4.66 5.96 -22.53
C ASN A 386 5.98 5.88 -21.75
N GLU A 387 6.84 4.93 -22.12
CA GLU A 387 8.11 4.67 -21.43
C GLU A 387 9.11 5.83 -21.58
N GLN A 388 9.13 6.51 -22.72
CA GLN A 388 10.00 7.67 -22.92
C GLN A 388 9.60 8.83 -21.99
N LEU A 389 8.29 9.01 -21.78
CA LEU A 389 7.78 10.03 -20.86
C LEU A 389 8.09 9.66 -19.39
N GLN A 390 7.98 8.38 -19.03
CA GLN A 390 8.38 7.86 -17.70
C GLN A 390 9.86 8.17 -17.40
N GLN A 391 10.76 7.83 -18.34
CA GLN A 391 12.19 8.09 -18.23
C GLN A 391 12.50 9.60 -18.20
N SER A 392 11.89 10.37 -19.09
CA SER A 392 12.08 11.83 -19.15
C SER A 392 11.69 12.52 -17.84
N LEU A 393 10.57 12.12 -17.24
CA LEU A 393 10.15 12.63 -15.93
C LEU A 393 11.15 12.27 -14.85
N TRP A 394 11.64 11.03 -14.83
CA TRP A 394 12.63 10.58 -13.84
C TRP A 394 13.90 11.41 -13.92
N GLU A 395 14.52 11.48 -15.10
CA GLU A 395 15.78 12.21 -15.30
C GLU A 395 15.63 13.71 -15.00
N LEU A 396 14.52 14.31 -15.42
CA LEU A 396 14.26 15.72 -15.15
C LEU A 396 14.07 15.96 -13.64
N SER A 397 13.35 15.07 -12.95
CA SER A 397 13.17 15.14 -11.49
C SER A 397 14.52 15.04 -10.77
N GLU A 398 15.38 14.09 -11.16
CA GLU A 398 16.72 13.94 -10.57
C GLU A 398 17.59 15.18 -10.82
N LYS A 399 17.60 15.72 -12.05
CA LYS A 399 18.32 16.95 -12.38
C LYS A 399 17.84 18.14 -11.55
N MET A 400 16.53 18.30 -11.41
CA MET A 400 15.92 19.37 -10.60
C MET A 400 16.30 19.25 -9.13
N ILE A 401 16.26 18.05 -8.55
CA ILE A 401 16.67 17.78 -7.17
C ILE A 401 18.16 18.07 -6.98
N GLN A 402 19.02 17.55 -7.87
CA GLN A 402 20.47 17.76 -7.80
C GLN A 402 20.85 19.24 -7.90
N ARG A 403 20.13 20.02 -8.73
CA ARG A 403 20.36 21.47 -8.85
C ARG A 403 20.17 22.20 -7.52
N VAL A 404 19.22 21.77 -6.70
CA VAL A 404 18.90 22.43 -5.41
C VAL A 404 19.72 21.85 -4.26
N MET A 405 19.85 20.52 -4.19
CA MET A 405 20.46 19.82 -3.05
C MET A 405 21.95 19.54 -3.22
N GLY A 406 22.52 19.79 -4.40
CA GLY A 406 23.87 19.39 -4.77
C GLY A 406 23.96 17.90 -5.16
N ALA A 407 25.13 17.49 -5.67
CA ALA A 407 25.38 16.09 -5.97
C ALA A 407 25.32 15.24 -4.68
N PRO A 408 24.74 14.03 -4.71
CA PRO A 408 24.77 13.13 -3.58
C PRO A 408 26.22 12.73 -3.27
N GLY A 409 26.86 13.39 -2.28
CA GLY A 409 28.22 13.06 -1.83
C GLY A 409 29.20 14.22 -1.63
N ALA A 410 28.78 15.49 -1.71
CA ALA A 410 29.65 16.63 -1.35
C ALA A 410 29.26 17.23 0.02
N GLN A 411 29.49 16.48 1.09
CA GLN A 411 29.84 16.97 2.44
C GLN A 411 30.26 15.80 3.32
#